data_AF-A0A453T537-F1
#
_entry.id   AF-A0A453T537-F1
#
_cell.length_a   1.000
_cell.length_b   1.000
_cell.length_c   1.000
_cell.angle_alpha   90.00
_cell.angle_beta   90.00
_cell.angle_gamma   90.00
#
_symmetry.space_group_name_H-M   'P 1'
#
loop_
_entity.id
_entity.type
_entity.pdbx_description
1 polymer ?
#
loop_
_entity_poly.entity_id
_entity_poly.type
_entity_poly.pdbx_seq_one_letter_code
_entity_poly.pdbx_strand_id
1 'polypeptide(L)'
;AVVWRGTASWLVHYFTMHDPILHTIEVDAGTFNISSTKIDTSGELIRAPKYKPHNYDEPQHTLLTVDVDGQLSFLHVQRRGSQLERWTRQEDAAPIRWLRTQVIELNPPSKSFMLTLLEEKGGMLFVKDDSGNMYTIDLETGAVKKFTNFGTIKRRQLVPLEMDWPAFFMSCLGAHEPHSKKPSS
;
A
#
# COMPACT_ATOMS: atom_id res chain seq x y z
N ALA A 1 4.44 2.05 -9.54
CA ALA A 1 4.05 2.96 -10.63
C ALA A 1 2.64 2.60 -11.04
N VAL A 2 1.83 3.55 -11.46
CA VAL A 2 0.49 3.29 -12.00
C VAL A 2 0.29 4.12 -13.26
N VAL A 3 -0.56 3.65 -14.17
CA VAL A 3 -0.98 4.43 -15.33
C VAL A 3 -2.39 4.90 -15.08
N TRP A 4 -2.59 6.21 -15.16
CA TRP A 4 -3.85 6.86 -14.86
C TRP A 4 -4.12 7.96 -15.88
N ARG A 5 -5.26 7.88 -16.58
CA ARG A 5 -5.69 8.82 -17.64
C ARG A 5 -4.61 9.15 -18.69
N GLY A 6 -3.82 8.17 -19.10
CA GLY A 6 -2.75 8.35 -20.09
C GLY A 6 -1.44 8.90 -19.52
N THR A 7 -1.36 9.06 -18.20
CA THR A 7 -0.13 9.49 -17.51
C THR A 7 0.42 8.33 -16.69
N ALA A 8 1.69 8.02 -16.88
CA ALA A 8 2.41 7.11 -16.00
C ALA A 8 2.94 7.89 -14.79
N SER A 9 2.58 7.45 -13.59
CA SER A 9 2.95 8.10 -12.33
C SER A 9 3.77 7.17 -11.44
N TRP A 10 4.83 7.71 -10.86
CA TRP A 10 5.70 7.05 -9.89
C TRP A 10 5.70 7.82 -8.58
N LEU A 11 5.63 7.09 -7.47
CA LEU A 11 5.86 7.65 -6.15
C LEU A 11 7.33 7.45 -5.79
N VAL A 12 8.03 8.53 -5.50
CA VAL A 12 9.47 8.54 -5.25
C VAL A 12 9.74 9.16 -3.88
N HIS A 13 10.64 8.52 -3.13
CA HIS A 13 11.07 9.03 -1.83
C HIS A 13 12.49 9.53 -1.92
N TYR A 14 12.71 10.75 -1.45
CA TYR A 14 14.02 11.33 -1.25
C TYR A 14 14.28 11.45 0.24
N PHE A 15 15.30 10.74 0.74
CA PHE A 15 15.74 10.91 2.13
C PHE A 15 16.71 12.09 2.18
N THR A 16 16.30 13.18 2.85
CA THR A 16 17.26 14.17 3.31
C THR A 16 17.69 13.83 4.74
N MET A 17 18.79 14.43 5.21
CA MET A 17 19.30 14.23 6.57
C MET A 17 18.27 14.59 7.66
N HIS A 18 17.21 15.31 7.32
CA HIS A 18 16.25 15.85 8.27
C HIS A 18 14.83 15.34 8.05
N ASP A 19 14.38 15.20 6.79
CA ASP A 19 13.02 14.74 6.50
C ASP A 19 12.94 13.87 5.23
N PRO A 20 12.14 12.79 5.24
CA PRO A 20 11.78 12.11 4.01
C PRO A 20 10.84 13.01 3.20
N ILE A 21 11.22 13.26 1.95
CA ILE A 21 10.44 14.05 1.01
C ILE A 21 9.81 13.09 0.01
N LEU A 22 8.48 13.15 -0.08
CA LEU A 22 7.71 12.36 -1.01
C LEU A 22 7.42 13.18 -2.28
N HIS A 23 7.65 12.58 -3.44
CA HIS A 23 7.37 13.18 -4.74
C HIS A 23 6.55 12.23 -5.61
N THR A 24 5.75 12.82 -6.48
CA THR A 24 5.25 12.13 -7.67
C THR A 24 6.04 12.58 -8.88
N ILE A 25 6.50 11.63 -9.68
CA ILE A 25 7.03 11.88 -11.02
C ILE A 25 5.97 11.39 -11.99
N GLU A 26 5.61 12.22 -12.95
CA GLU A 26 4.56 11.91 -13.91
C GLU A 26 5.06 12.12 -15.33
N VAL A 27 4.73 11.19 -16.21
CA VAL A 27 5.04 11.25 -17.64
C VAL A 27 3.75 11.06 -18.42
N ASP A 28 3.34 12.11 -19.13
CA ASP A 28 2.17 12.06 -20.02
C ASP A 28 2.52 11.25 -21.28
N ALA A 29 1.75 10.22 -21.60
CA ALA A 29 2.07 9.31 -22.70
C ALA A 29 1.80 9.92 -24.09
N GLY A 30 0.95 10.95 -24.18
CA GLY A 30 0.63 11.61 -25.46
C GLY A 30 1.66 12.67 -25.85
N THR A 31 2.22 13.37 -24.87
CA THR A 31 3.09 14.53 -25.04
C THR A 31 4.53 14.28 -24.60
N PHE A 32 4.77 13.19 -23.86
CA PHE A 32 6.05 12.88 -23.19
C PHE A 32 6.50 13.98 -22.22
N ASN A 33 5.59 14.86 -21.80
CA ASN A 33 5.88 15.86 -20.80
C ASN A 33 6.12 15.19 -19.45
N ILE A 34 7.22 15.59 -18.81
CA ILE A 34 7.62 15.09 -17.50
C ILE A 34 7.37 16.19 -16.47
N SER A 35 6.68 15.84 -15.39
CA SER A 35 6.49 16.74 -14.25
C SER A 35 6.88 16.06 -12.95
N SER A 36 7.22 16.88 -11.95
CA SER A 36 7.51 16.42 -10.60
C SER A 36 6.76 17.30 -9.62
N THR A 37 5.97 16.68 -8.75
CA THR A 37 5.19 17.37 -7.73
C THR A 37 5.62 16.89 -6.35
N LYS A 38 6.06 17.81 -5.50
CA LYS A 38 6.35 17.54 -4.09
C LYS A 38 5.03 17.32 -3.35
N ILE A 39 4.94 16.22 -2.61
CA ILE A 39 3.84 15.94 -1.71
C ILE A 39 4.18 16.55 -0.35
N ASP A 40 3.38 17.52 0.07
CA ASP A 40 3.54 18.12 1.39
C ASP A 40 2.87 17.23 2.44
N THR A 41 3.69 16.48 3.18
CA THR A 41 3.28 15.70 4.35
C THR A 41 3.67 16.40 5.66
N SER A 42 4.26 17.61 5.57
CA SER A 42 4.88 18.33 6.69
C SER A 42 3.80 18.91 7.61
N GLY A 43 3.49 18.16 8.67
CA GLY A 43 2.56 18.57 9.72
C GLY A 43 1.83 17.39 10.35
N GLU A 44 1.53 16.37 9.55
CA GLU A 44 0.77 15.21 10.03
C GLU A 44 1.55 13.90 9.94
N LEU A 45 2.61 13.83 9.11
CA LEU A 45 3.30 12.58 8.90
C LEU A 45 4.82 12.68 8.73
N ILE A 46 5.45 11.70 9.37
CA ILE A 46 6.85 11.29 9.29
C ILE A 46 7.82 12.17 10.09
N ARG A 47 7.88 11.98 11.41
CA ARG A 47 9.13 12.25 12.12
C ARG A 47 10.19 11.30 11.55
N ALA A 48 11.20 11.85 10.89
CA ALA A 48 12.38 11.11 10.52
C ALA A 48 12.94 10.38 11.77
N PRO A 49 13.42 9.13 11.63
CA PRO A 49 14.09 8.47 12.73
C PRO A 49 15.32 9.28 13.13
N LYS A 50 15.50 9.54 14.43
CA LYS A 50 16.73 10.14 15.01
C LYS A 50 17.98 9.24 14.88
N TYR A 51 17.90 8.14 14.14
CA TYR A 51 18.96 7.13 14.04
C TYR A 51 19.37 6.89 12.59
N LYS A 52 20.68 6.68 12.42
CA LYS A 52 21.36 6.56 11.12
C LYS A 52 20.73 5.47 10.25
N PRO A 53 20.51 5.74 8.95
CA PRO A 53 19.98 4.77 8.00
C PRO A 53 21.05 3.73 7.67
N HIS A 54 21.05 2.63 8.40
CA HIS A 54 21.76 1.43 7.96
C HIS A 54 20.77 0.60 7.15
N ASN A 55 21.01 0.57 5.83
CA ASN A 55 20.33 -0.20 4.79
C ASN A 55 19.30 0.60 3.97
N TYR A 56 19.82 1.16 2.87
CA TYR A 56 19.06 1.62 1.73
C TYR A 56 18.42 0.43 1.01
N ASP A 57 17.24 0.02 1.46
CA ASP A 57 16.27 -0.58 0.56
C ASP A 57 15.02 0.31 0.59
N GLU A 58 14.56 0.64 -0.62
CA GLU A 58 13.31 1.28 -1.06
C GLU A 58 12.25 1.62 0.02
N PRO A 59 11.44 2.70 -0.14
CA PRO A 59 10.29 2.96 0.72
C PRO A 59 9.25 1.83 0.64
N GLN A 60 9.45 0.84 1.49
CA GLN A 60 8.62 -0.36 1.61
C GLN A 60 7.24 -0.04 2.20
N HIS A 61 7.06 1.15 2.76
CA HIS A 61 5.86 1.54 3.49
C HIS A 61 4.87 2.36 2.67
N THR A 62 5.08 2.54 1.37
CA THR A 62 4.12 3.26 0.51
C THR A 62 3.84 2.54 -0.80
N LEU A 63 2.62 2.72 -1.30
CA LEU A 63 2.15 2.17 -2.56
C LEU A 63 1.27 3.21 -3.27
N LEU A 64 1.62 3.55 -4.51
CA LEU A 64 0.76 4.34 -5.39
C LEU A 64 -0.30 3.42 -6.00
N THR A 65 -1.57 3.83 -5.95
CA THR A 65 -2.71 3.08 -6.49
C THR A 65 -3.71 4.03 -7.16
N VAL A 66 -4.72 3.47 -7.83
CA VAL A 66 -5.89 4.17 -8.36
C VAL A 66 -7.10 3.61 -7.63
N ASP A 67 -7.82 4.48 -6.92
CA ASP A 67 -8.99 4.07 -6.13
C ASP A 67 -10.17 3.65 -7.01
N VAL A 68 -11.20 3.05 -6.41
CA VAL A 68 -12.43 2.61 -7.11
C VAL A 68 -13.14 3.74 -7.84
N ASP A 69 -13.05 4.97 -7.32
CA ASP A 69 -13.59 6.18 -7.93
C ASP A 69 -12.73 6.70 -9.09
N GLY A 70 -11.67 5.97 -9.46
CA GLY A 70 -10.73 6.35 -10.50
C GLY A 70 -9.83 7.51 -10.09
N GLN A 71 -9.66 7.78 -8.79
CA GLN A 71 -8.80 8.86 -8.29
C GLN A 71 -7.41 8.34 -7.94
N LEU A 72 -6.37 9.11 -8.28
CA LEU A 72 -5.00 8.77 -7.91
C LEU A 72 -4.82 8.89 -6.40
N SER A 73 -4.34 7.83 -5.76
CA SER A 73 -4.10 7.80 -4.33
C SER A 73 -2.80 7.07 -3.99
N PHE A 74 -2.25 7.29 -2.81
CA PHE A 74 -1.23 6.42 -2.27
C PHE A 74 -1.60 5.95 -0.87
N LEU A 75 -1.20 4.72 -0.59
CA LEU A 75 -1.28 4.11 0.73
C LEU A 75 0.05 4.28 1.44
N HIS A 76 0.01 4.57 2.72
CA HIS A 76 1.18 4.64 3.60
C HIS A 76 0.93 3.86 4.87
N VAL A 77 1.80 2.88 5.18
CA VAL A 77 1.75 2.20 6.47
C VAL A 77 2.72 2.85 7.43
N GLN A 78 2.26 3.20 8.63
CA GLN A 78 3.16 3.72 9.65
C GLN A 78 4.14 2.63 10.10
N ARG A 79 5.36 3.03 10.52
CA ARG A 79 6.48 2.11 10.82
C ARG A 79 6.15 0.96 11.79
N ARG A 80 5.21 1.17 12.72
CA ARG A 80 4.79 0.14 13.70
C ARG A 80 3.71 -0.81 13.18
N GLY A 81 3.26 -0.63 11.94
CA GLY A 81 2.23 -1.45 11.31
C GLY A 81 0.87 -1.34 11.98
N SER A 82 0.63 -0.30 12.78
CA SER A 82 -0.62 -0.10 13.51
C SER A 82 -1.66 0.70 12.74
N GLN A 83 -1.23 1.55 11.80
CA GLN A 83 -2.12 2.40 11.02
C GLN A 83 -1.70 2.38 9.55
N LEU A 84 -2.70 2.26 8.69
CA LEU A 84 -2.59 2.45 7.25
C LEU A 84 -3.34 3.73 6.88
N GLU A 85 -2.73 4.57 6.08
CA GLU A 85 -3.32 5.83 5.68
C GLU A 85 -3.50 5.87 4.17
N ARG A 86 -4.61 6.46 3.75
CA ARG A 86 -4.87 6.77 2.35
C ARG A 86 -4.73 8.27 2.15
N TRP A 87 -3.97 8.59 1.12
CA TRP A 87 -3.76 9.95 0.66
C TRP A 87 -4.26 10.06 -0.77
N THR A 88 -5.20 10.97 -1.00
CA THR A 88 -5.84 11.15 -2.32
C THR A 88 -5.40 12.47 -2.94
N ARG A 89 -5.15 12.44 -4.26
CA ARG A 89 -4.86 13.64 -5.05
C ARG A 89 -6.13 14.47 -5.25
N GLN A 90 -6.05 15.75 -4.97
CA GLN A 90 -7.08 16.74 -5.25
C GLN A 90 -6.70 17.50 -6.53
N GLU A 91 -7.44 17.25 -7.61
CA GLU A 91 -7.20 17.90 -8.91
C GLU A 91 -7.78 19.31 -8.98
N ASP A 92 -8.89 19.55 -8.28
CA ASP A 92 -9.58 20.84 -8.27
C ASP A 92 -8.85 21.92 -7.46
N ALA A 93 -7.77 21.56 -6.78
CA ALA A 93 -6.93 22.48 -6.03
C ALA A 93 -5.78 23.00 -6.91
N ALA A 94 -5.62 24.32 -6.99
CA ALA A 94 -4.43 24.98 -7.52
C ALA A 94 -3.65 25.63 -6.36
N PRO A 95 -2.42 25.17 -6.02
CA PRO A 95 -1.69 24.04 -6.63
C PRO A 95 -2.29 22.68 -6.27
N ILE A 96 -1.94 21.65 -7.05
CA ILE A 96 -2.31 20.25 -6.78
C ILE A 96 -1.92 19.89 -5.34
N ARG A 97 -2.87 19.33 -4.60
CA ARG A 97 -2.69 18.93 -3.21
C ARG A 97 -2.96 17.45 -3.03
N TRP A 98 -2.30 16.87 -2.04
CA TRP A 98 -2.58 15.54 -1.54
C TRP A 98 -3.15 15.68 -0.15
N LEU A 99 -4.28 15.03 0.11
CA LEU A 99 -4.93 15.07 1.42
C LEU A 99 -5.03 13.66 1.98
N ARG A 100 -4.78 13.54 3.29
CA ARG A 100 -5.07 12.33 4.04
C ARG A 100 -6.58 12.19 4.16
N THR A 101 -7.15 11.28 3.40
CA THR A 101 -8.61 11.07 3.30
C THR A 101 -9.08 9.96 4.23
N GLN A 102 -8.21 9.01 4.58
CA GLN A 102 -8.55 7.87 5.41
C GLN A 102 -7.39 7.45 6.32
N VAL A 103 -7.73 7.03 7.54
CA VAL A 103 -6.84 6.31 8.44
C VAL A 103 -7.55 5.03 8.84
N ILE A 104 -6.90 3.89 8.60
CA ILE A 104 -7.38 2.55 8.86
C ILE A 104 -6.50 1.98 9.99
N GLU A 105 -7.12 1.68 11.13
CA GLU A 105 -6.46 0.98 12.21
C GLU A 105 -6.22 -0.47 11.80
N LEU A 106 -4.97 -0.91 11.92
CA LEU A 106 -4.59 -2.28 11.67
C LEU A 106 -4.55 -3.02 13.01
N ASN A 107 -5.04 -4.26 12.99
CA ASN A 107 -4.89 -5.19 14.11
C ASN A 107 -3.81 -6.23 13.79
N PRO A 108 -2.51 -5.86 13.85
CA PRO A 108 -1.43 -6.77 13.52
C PRO A 108 -1.32 -7.88 14.57
N PRO A 109 -0.87 -9.08 14.17
CA PRO A 109 -0.68 -10.19 15.10
C PRO A 109 0.44 -9.96 16.13
N SER A 110 1.31 -8.96 15.94
CA SER A 110 2.37 -8.62 16.90
C SER A 110 2.66 -7.11 16.95
N LYS A 111 3.32 -6.65 18.02
CA LYS A 111 3.68 -5.22 18.24
C LYS A 111 4.94 -4.77 17.49
N SER A 112 5.69 -5.70 16.89
CA SER A 112 6.92 -5.43 16.12
C SER A 112 6.71 -5.81 14.65
N PHE A 113 5.61 -5.32 14.09
CA PHE A 113 5.11 -5.72 12.79
C PHE A 113 5.43 -4.63 11.76
N MET A 114 6.61 -4.71 11.16
CA MET A 114 6.99 -3.82 10.06
C MET A 114 6.42 -4.40 8.76
N LEU A 115 5.65 -3.59 8.02
CA LEU A 115 4.95 -4.03 6.82
C LEU A 115 5.55 -3.39 5.57
N THR A 116 5.80 -4.23 4.57
CA THR A 116 6.10 -3.85 3.20
C THR A 116 4.83 -3.95 2.36
N LEU A 117 4.42 -2.85 1.74
CA LEU A 117 3.30 -2.80 0.79
C LEU A 117 3.73 -3.36 -0.57
N LEU A 118 2.97 -4.34 -1.06
CA LEU A 118 3.27 -5.02 -2.32
C LEU A 118 2.35 -4.55 -3.43
N GLU A 119 1.04 -4.75 -3.25
CA GLU A 119 0.02 -4.47 -4.26
C GLU A 119 -1.33 -4.23 -3.58
N GLU A 120 -2.18 -3.41 -4.19
CA GLU A 120 -3.57 -3.23 -3.81
C GLU A 120 -4.43 -3.70 -4.98
N LYS A 121 -5.46 -4.49 -4.67
CA LYS A 121 -6.38 -5.00 -5.67
C LYS A 121 -7.75 -5.26 -5.05
N GLY A 122 -8.77 -4.58 -5.60
CA GLY A 122 -10.17 -4.83 -5.23
C GLY A 122 -10.45 -4.58 -3.75
N GLY A 123 -9.82 -3.57 -3.16
CA GLY A 123 -10.00 -3.25 -1.74
C GLY A 123 -9.16 -4.11 -0.79
N MET A 124 -8.32 -4.99 -1.32
CA MET A 124 -7.39 -5.80 -0.53
C MET A 124 -5.95 -5.38 -0.79
N LEU A 125 -5.21 -5.15 0.29
CA LEU A 125 -3.81 -4.78 0.26
C LEU A 125 -2.94 -5.97 0.66
N PHE A 126 -2.04 -6.35 -0.23
CA PHE A 126 -1.05 -7.40 -0.01
C PHE A 126 0.19 -6.80 0.63
N VAL A 127 0.57 -7.37 1.77
CA VAL A 127 1.73 -6.92 2.54
C VAL A 127 2.61 -8.07 2.97
N LYS A 128 3.87 -7.77 3.24
CA LYS A 128 4.85 -8.71 3.78
C LYS A 128 5.51 -8.14 5.03
N ASP A 129 5.78 -8.98 6.02
CA ASP A 129 6.61 -8.62 7.17
C ASP A 129 8.11 -8.91 6.96
N ASP A 130 8.94 -8.44 7.89
CA ASP A 130 10.40 -8.66 7.88
C ASP A 130 10.80 -10.14 7.94
N SER A 131 9.91 -11.00 8.46
CA SER A 131 10.12 -12.45 8.55
C SER A 131 9.71 -13.19 7.27
N GLY A 132 9.13 -12.49 6.29
CA GLY A 132 8.66 -13.12 5.05
C GLY A 132 7.25 -13.67 5.07
N ASN A 133 6.51 -13.44 6.15
CA ASN A 133 5.11 -13.77 6.19
C ASN A 133 4.31 -12.79 5.32
N MET A 134 3.35 -13.32 4.58
CA MET A 134 2.46 -12.54 3.74
C MET A 134 1.10 -12.41 4.39
N TYR A 135 0.53 -11.21 4.28
CA TYR A 135 -0.78 -10.88 4.82
C TYR A 135 -1.62 -10.17 3.77
N THR A 136 -2.93 -10.34 3.90
CA THR A 136 -3.92 -9.49 3.26
C THR A 136 -4.51 -8.56 4.30
N ILE A 137 -4.61 -7.28 3.95
CA ILE A 137 -5.30 -6.27 4.74
C ILE A 137 -6.56 -5.88 3.97
N ASP A 138 -7.69 -6.04 4.61
CA ASP A 138 -8.96 -5.51 4.13
C ASP A 138 -8.98 -3.99 4.36
N LEU A 139 -9.12 -3.21 3.29
CA LEU A 139 -9.05 -1.74 3.36
C LEU A 139 -10.32 -1.09 3.92
N GLU A 140 -11.42 -1.84 4.01
CA GLU A 140 -12.68 -1.36 4.60
C GLU A 140 -12.65 -1.55 6.12
N THR A 141 -12.19 -2.70 6.58
CA THR A 141 -12.27 -3.13 7.99
C THR A 141 -10.94 -3.04 8.73
N GLY A 142 -9.81 -2.94 8.03
CA GLY A 142 -8.46 -3.04 8.61
C GLY A 142 -8.07 -4.44 9.07
N ALA A 143 -8.90 -5.45 8.77
CA ALA A 143 -8.64 -6.83 9.17
C ALA A 143 -7.37 -7.38 8.51
N VAL A 144 -6.46 -7.91 9.32
CA VAL A 144 -5.18 -8.48 8.86
C VAL A 144 -5.28 -10.01 8.92
N LYS A 145 -5.17 -10.67 7.77
CA LYS A 145 -5.19 -12.13 7.66
C LYS A 145 -3.86 -12.63 7.11
N LYS A 146 -3.22 -13.56 7.83
CA LYS A 146 -2.05 -14.27 7.31
C LYS A 146 -2.50 -15.23 6.21
N PHE A 147 -1.92 -15.10 5.02
CA PHE A 147 -2.24 -16.00 3.90
C PHE A 147 -1.19 -17.10 3.74
N THR A 148 0.11 -16.76 3.80
CA THR A 148 1.19 -17.74 3.60
C THR A 148 2.53 -17.25 4.16
N ASN A 149 3.56 -18.09 4.10
CA ASN A 149 4.95 -17.75 4.41
C ASN A 149 5.83 -18.17 3.23
N PHE A 150 6.40 -17.21 2.52
CA PHE A 150 7.34 -17.48 1.41
C PHE A 150 8.81 -17.34 1.83
N GLY A 151 9.10 -17.10 3.12
CA GLY A 151 10.44 -16.80 3.58
C GLY A 151 10.97 -15.47 3.02
N THR A 152 12.29 -15.37 2.84
CA THR A 152 12.99 -14.11 2.53
C THR A 152 12.92 -13.67 1.05
N ILE A 153 11.74 -13.72 0.42
CA ILE A 153 11.54 -13.13 -0.92
C ILE A 153 11.62 -11.60 -0.86
N LYS A 154 12.53 -10.96 -1.61
CA LYS A 154 12.61 -9.49 -1.68
C LYS A 154 11.48 -8.91 -2.54
N ARG A 155 11.06 -7.65 -2.31
CA ARG A 155 10.06 -6.93 -3.13
C ARG A 155 10.37 -6.99 -4.64
N ARG A 156 11.66 -6.91 -5.01
CA ARG A 156 12.14 -7.01 -6.41
C ARG A 156 12.13 -8.41 -7.01
N GLN A 157 11.95 -9.44 -6.18
CA GLN A 157 11.78 -10.83 -6.61
C GLN A 157 10.30 -11.22 -6.73
N LEU A 158 9.39 -10.38 -6.21
CA LEU A 158 7.99 -10.41 -6.62
C LEU A 158 7.92 -9.82 -8.03
N VAL A 159 8.25 -10.64 -9.03
CA VAL A 159 7.61 -10.46 -10.33
C VAL A 159 6.12 -10.68 -10.06
N PRO A 160 5.19 -9.88 -10.62
CA PRO A 160 3.79 -10.26 -10.65
C PRO A 160 3.71 -11.49 -11.57
N LEU A 161 4.10 -12.64 -11.03
CA LEU A 161 3.90 -13.94 -11.64
C LEU A 161 2.40 -14.14 -11.53
N GLU A 162 1.68 -13.74 -12.58
CA GLU A 162 0.32 -14.13 -12.93
C GLU A 162 -0.35 -15.00 -11.86
N MET A 163 -0.66 -14.40 -10.71
CA MET A 163 -1.46 -15.07 -9.71
C MET A 163 -2.84 -15.14 -10.37
N ASP A 164 -3.40 -16.32 -10.49
CA ASP A 164 -4.79 -16.49 -10.94
C ASP A 164 -5.69 -15.88 -9.86
N TRP A 165 -5.82 -14.56 -9.93
CA TRP A 165 -6.55 -13.76 -8.97
C TRP A 165 -8.00 -14.23 -8.86
N PRO A 166 -8.72 -14.57 -9.96
CA PRO A 166 -10.01 -15.23 -9.88
C PRO A 166 -10.01 -16.52 -9.04
N ALA A 167 -9.08 -17.45 -9.29
CA ALA A 167 -8.99 -18.68 -8.50
C ALA A 167 -8.67 -18.41 -7.02
N PHE A 168 -7.80 -17.43 -6.74
CA PHE A 168 -7.49 -16.98 -5.39
C PHE A 168 -8.71 -16.42 -4.66
N PHE A 169 -9.49 -15.53 -5.30
CA PHE A 169 -10.70 -14.97 -4.70
C PHE A 169 -11.74 -16.06 -4.41
N MET A 170 -11.95 -17.00 -5.33
CA MET A 170 -12.85 -18.14 -5.11
C MET A 170 -12.42 -19.03 -3.94
N SER A 171 -11.11 -19.24 -3.75
CA SER A 171 -10.59 -20.02 -2.62
C SER A 171 -10.81 -19.36 -1.27
N CYS A 172 -10.83 -18.02 -1.20
CA CYS A 172 -11.08 -17.27 0.02
C CYS A 172 -12.59 -17.20 0.36
N LEU A 173 -13.46 -17.22 -0.64
CA LEU A 173 -14.91 -17.12 -0.48
C LEU A 173 -15.57 -18.48 -0.16
N GLY A 174 -14.93 -19.60 -0.48
CA GLY A 174 -15.48 -20.95 -0.28
C GLY A 174 -15.46 -21.51 1.15
N ALA A 175 -14.98 -20.75 2.15
CA ALA A 175 -14.79 -21.25 3.52
C ALA A 175 -15.96 -20.95 4.49
N HIS A 176 -17.11 -20.51 4.00
CA HIS A 176 -18.33 -20.38 4.81
C HIS A 176 -19.47 -21.21 4.22
N GLU A 177 -19.43 -22.53 4.45
CA GLU A 177 -20.67 -23.31 4.52
C GLU A 177 -21.25 -23.16 5.94
N PRO A 178 -22.52 -22.72 6.09
CA PRO A 178 -23.19 -22.81 7.38
C PRO A 178 -23.43 -24.28 7.70
N HIS A 179 -22.99 -24.70 8.90
CA HIS A 179 -23.35 -25.99 9.48
C HIS A 179 -24.87 -26.23 9.37
N SER A 180 -25.27 -27.07 8.42
CA SER A 180 -26.61 -27.61 8.34
C SER A 180 -26.86 -28.45 9.60
N LYS A 181 -27.91 -28.10 10.34
CA LYS A 181 -28.42 -28.82 11.51
C LYS A 181 -28.66 -30.29 11.16
N LYS A 182 -28.13 -31.21 11.97
CA LYS A 182 -28.55 -32.63 11.95
C LYS A 182 -30.03 -32.73 12.37
N PRO A 183 -30.85 -33.57 11.73
CA PRO A 183 -32.14 -33.96 12.30
C PRO A 183 -31.90 -34.97 13.42
N SER A 184 -32.56 -34.75 14.55
CA SER A 184 -32.75 -35.73 15.62
C SER A 184 -33.64 -36.88 15.12
N SER A 185 -33.16 -38.12 15.22
CA SER A 185 -34.02 -39.30 15.38
C SER A 185 -34.12 -39.65 16.86
#